data_AF-A0A846BMK9-F1
#
_entry.id   AF-A0A846BMK9-F1
#
_cell.length_a   1.000
_cell.length_b   1.000
_cell.length_c   1.000
_cell.angle_alpha   90.00
_cell.angle_beta   90.00
_cell.angle_gamma   90.00
#
_symmetry.space_group_name_H-M   'P 1'
#
loop_
_entity.id
_entity.type
_entity.pdbx_description
1 polymer ?
#
loop_
_entity_poly.entity_id
_entity_poly.type
_entity_poly.pdbx_seq_one_letter_code
_entity_poly.pdbx_strand_id
1 'polypeptide(L)'
;MNHSRLLDSANNSRRLWRKRLQPRLLDSAKMDKSKALDIFEKLESRRRDWTLSPEATPEQAAPAAEYGDIETIGRILALRVLEIPVKEFILDGIERPDRYKLTLQGVLSLQRNTLDEDNHDKTLNAVAKKYEHYGIDHSYIASEIRKTWVEFPSHPILKAAVLENGVFFTMLPFMRKYGGNSLNSSAWNISQDEAIHVASHRTAANLLGLKLDKQLDDLRKLTVEWIFQDSSKGADFYLNRSDNLISSGKASANFGPVDSDEGGNYTVDAFYETSNSDLWY
;
A
#
# COMPACT_ATOMS: atom_id res chain seq x y z
N MET A 1 -21.36 -14.64 -15.14
CA MET A 1 -21.98 -14.19 -13.87
C MET A 1 -22.11 -12.67 -13.91
N ASN A 2 -23.31 -12.13 -13.65
CA ASN A 2 -23.68 -10.74 -13.97
C ASN A 2 -23.02 -9.69 -13.05
N HIS A 3 -22.26 -8.76 -13.63
CA HIS A 3 -21.60 -7.62 -12.98
C HIS A 3 -22.53 -6.74 -12.12
N SER A 4 -23.83 -6.68 -12.44
CA SER A 4 -24.81 -5.89 -11.67
C SER A 4 -25.03 -6.40 -10.24
N ARG A 5 -24.93 -7.72 -9.99
CA ARG A 5 -25.16 -8.28 -8.64
C ARG A 5 -24.05 -7.98 -7.64
N LEU A 6 -22.83 -7.73 -8.11
CA LEU A 6 -21.67 -7.41 -7.26
C LEU A 6 -21.70 -5.95 -6.78
N LEU A 7 -22.14 -5.03 -7.64
CA LEU A 7 -22.30 -3.61 -7.30
C LEU A 7 -23.47 -3.38 -6.32
N ASP A 8 -24.56 -4.13 -6.49
CA ASP A 8 -25.72 -4.06 -5.57
C ASP A 8 -25.38 -4.60 -4.17
N SER A 9 -24.56 -5.66 -4.10
CA SER A 9 -24.02 -6.19 -2.84
C SER A 9 -23.19 -5.15 -2.09
N ALA A 10 -22.26 -4.48 -2.77
CA ALA A 10 -21.41 -3.45 -2.16
C ALA A 10 -22.21 -2.24 -1.65
N ASN A 11 -23.23 -1.80 -2.40
CA ASN A 11 -24.09 -0.69 -2.00
C ASN A 11 -25.05 -1.03 -0.86
N ASN A 12 -25.54 -2.28 -0.79
CA ASN A 12 -26.42 -2.71 0.29
C ASN A 12 -25.66 -2.87 1.61
N SER A 13 -24.41 -3.37 1.55
CA SER A 13 -23.48 -3.42 2.68
C SER A 13 -23.18 -2.02 3.25
N ARG A 14 -22.92 -1.02 2.38
CA ARG A 14 -22.74 0.40 2.77
C ARG A 14 -23.96 0.98 3.50
N ARG A 15 -25.17 0.59 3.09
CA ARG A 15 -26.45 1.12 3.63
C ARG A 15 -26.83 0.50 4.97
N LEU A 16 -26.58 -0.80 5.15
CA LEU A 16 -26.79 -1.50 6.42
C LEU A 16 -25.74 -1.09 7.48
N TRP A 17 -24.53 -0.72 7.04
CA TRP A 17 -23.44 -0.25 7.90
C TRP A 17 -23.72 1.10 8.58
N ARG A 18 -24.21 2.10 7.81
CA ARG A 18 -24.57 3.43 8.36
C ARG A 18 -25.57 3.34 9.52
N LYS A 19 -26.48 2.35 9.50
CA LYS A 19 -27.52 2.18 10.53
C LYS A 19 -27.04 1.50 11.81
N ARG A 20 -25.98 0.67 11.77
CA ARG A 20 -25.50 -0.09 12.95
C ARG A 20 -24.55 0.70 13.86
N LEU A 21 -23.81 1.68 13.33
CA LEU A 21 -22.75 2.37 14.08
C LEU A 21 -23.07 3.84 14.45
N GLN A 22 -23.97 4.51 13.74
CA GLN A 22 -24.34 5.90 14.02
C GLN A 22 -24.71 6.16 15.50
N PRO A 23 -25.50 5.31 16.18
CA PRO A 23 -25.88 5.58 17.57
C PRO A 23 -24.70 5.49 18.55
N ARG A 24 -23.72 4.59 18.32
CA ARG A 24 -22.59 4.38 19.24
C ARG A 24 -21.47 5.42 19.09
N LEU A 25 -21.37 6.04 17.91
CA LEU A 25 -20.35 7.06 17.62
C LEU A 25 -20.76 8.45 18.14
N LEU A 26 -22.07 8.74 18.16
CA LEU A 26 -22.61 10.04 18.61
C LEU A 26 -22.46 10.29 20.12
N ASP A 27 -22.45 9.25 20.95
CA ASP A 27 -22.33 9.40 22.42
C ASP A 27 -20.91 9.79 22.89
N SER A 28 -19.89 9.62 22.04
CA SER A 28 -18.51 10.02 22.33
C SER A 28 -18.16 11.46 21.90
N ALA A 29 -19.08 12.16 21.23
CA ALA A 29 -18.85 13.45 20.57
C ALA A 29 -18.90 14.68 21.50
N LYS A 30 -18.38 14.56 22.73
CA LYS A 30 -18.09 15.70 23.62
C LYS A 30 -16.58 15.92 23.77
N MET A 31 -15.84 15.84 22.65
CA MET A 31 -14.43 16.24 22.60
C MET A 31 -14.26 17.51 21.76
N ASP A 32 -13.39 18.37 22.29
CA ASP A 32 -13.09 19.75 21.90
C ASP A 32 -12.93 19.95 20.38
N LYS A 33 -13.68 20.92 19.84
CA LYS A 33 -13.73 21.30 18.41
C LYS A 33 -12.65 22.30 17.99
N SER A 34 -11.61 22.54 18.79
CA SER A 34 -10.63 23.59 18.49
C SER A 34 -9.19 23.05 18.49
N LYS A 35 -8.65 22.76 17.29
CA LYS A 35 -7.33 23.25 16.78
C LYS A 35 -6.70 22.52 15.59
N ALA A 36 -7.40 21.65 14.88
CA ALA A 36 -7.00 21.26 13.54
C ALA A 36 -8.25 20.96 12.73
N LEU A 37 -8.36 21.49 11.51
CA LEU A 37 -9.10 20.76 10.49
C LEU A 37 -8.54 19.34 10.52
N ASP A 38 -9.39 18.34 10.77
CA ASP A 38 -8.94 16.99 11.07
C ASP A 38 -7.97 16.54 9.97
N ILE A 39 -6.76 16.10 10.32
CA ILE A 39 -5.75 15.73 9.32
C ILE A 39 -6.30 14.68 8.35
N PHE A 40 -7.20 13.81 8.84
CA PHE A 40 -7.92 12.86 8.03
C PHE A 40 -8.89 13.51 7.03
N GLU A 41 -9.58 14.61 7.38
CA GLU A 41 -10.38 15.40 6.42
C GLU A 41 -9.50 15.96 5.30
N LYS A 42 -8.30 16.46 5.63
CA LYS A 42 -7.36 16.97 4.63
C LYS A 42 -6.90 15.86 3.69
N LEU A 43 -6.54 14.70 4.22
CA LEU A 43 -6.12 13.54 3.44
C LEU A 43 -7.24 13.05 2.50
N GLU A 44 -8.47 12.94 3.01
CA GLU A 44 -9.61 12.53 2.20
C GLU A 44 -9.92 13.51 1.06
N SER A 45 -9.65 14.82 1.24
CA SER A 45 -9.86 15.80 0.15
C SER A 45 -8.87 15.66 -1.02
N ARG A 46 -7.77 14.91 -0.83
CA ARG A 46 -6.78 14.62 -1.89
C ARG A 46 -7.11 13.36 -2.68
N ARG A 47 -8.06 12.55 -2.18
CA ARG A 47 -8.44 11.28 -2.79
C ARG A 47 -8.99 11.49 -4.19
N ARG A 48 -8.57 10.64 -5.11
CA ARG A 48 -9.09 10.59 -6.48
C ARG A 48 -9.70 9.24 -6.72
N ASP A 49 -10.94 9.24 -7.19
CA ASP A 49 -11.52 8.01 -7.72
C ASP A 49 -10.81 7.67 -9.02
N TRP A 50 -10.38 6.43 -9.16
CA TRP A 50 -9.92 5.87 -10.42
C TRP A 50 -10.75 4.64 -10.77
N THR A 51 -11.05 4.52 -12.05
CA THR A 51 -11.67 3.32 -12.60
C THR A 51 -10.60 2.32 -12.95
N LEU A 52 -10.82 1.04 -12.65
CA LEU A 52 -9.98 -0.05 -13.13
C LEU A 52 -9.70 0.14 -14.63
N SER A 53 -8.41 0.24 -14.99
CA SER A 53 -8.05 0.33 -16.39
C SER A 53 -8.59 -0.89 -17.14
N PRO A 54 -9.10 -0.72 -18.38
CA PRO A 54 -9.57 -1.84 -19.18
C PRO A 54 -8.46 -2.90 -19.28
N GLU A 55 -8.85 -4.18 -19.34
CA GLU A 55 -7.91 -5.29 -19.35
C GLU A 55 -6.91 -5.13 -20.50
N ALA A 56 -5.66 -4.76 -20.19
CA ALA A 56 -4.57 -4.75 -21.16
C ALA A 56 -4.38 -6.18 -21.73
N THR A 57 -4.19 -6.32 -23.05
CA THR A 57 -3.98 -7.63 -23.69
C THR A 57 -2.66 -8.25 -23.22
N PRO A 58 -2.46 -9.57 -23.34
CA PRO A 58 -1.18 -10.22 -23.01
C PRO A 58 0.02 -9.61 -23.75
N GLU A 59 -0.12 -9.18 -25.02
CA GLU A 59 0.96 -8.48 -25.74
C GLU A 59 1.29 -7.10 -25.15
N GLN A 60 0.36 -6.46 -24.44
CA GLN A 60 0.59 -5.22 -23.70
C GLN A 60 1.17 -5.47 -22.29
N ALA A 61 1.34 -6.73 -21.89
CA ALA A 61 1.81 -7.12 -20.57
C ALA A 61 3.28 -7.59 -20.54
N ALA A 62 3.99 -7.54 -21.67
CA ALA A 62 5.39 -7.93 -21.70
C ALA A 62 6.24 -7.03 -20.77
N PRO A 63 6.97 -7.59 -19.80
CA PRO A 63 7.90 -6.84 -18.98
C PRO A 63 9.04 -6.34 -19.87
N ALA A 64 9.56 -5.15 -19.56
CA ALA A 64 10.75 -4.61 -20.19
C ALA A 64 12.05 -5.11 -19.51
N ALA A 65 11.92 -6.05 -18.57
CA ALA A 65 12.94 -6.41 -17.60
C ALA A 65 13.88 -7.54 -18.07
N GLU A 66 15.15 -7.46 -17.69
CA GLU A 66 16.11 -8.56 -17.80
C GLU A 66 15.76 -9.70 -16.83
N TYR A 67 16.36 -10.89 -17.01
CA TYR A 67 16.02 -12.11 -16.26
C TYR A 67 15.93 -11.91 -14.72
N GLY A 68 16.89 -11.21 -14.11
CA GLY A 68 16.88 -10.95 -12.65
C GLY A 68 15.73 -10.05 -12.18
N ASP A 69 15.32 -9.08 -13.00
CA ASP A 69 14.19 -8.21 -12.68
C ASP A 69 12.83 -8.92 -12.90
N ILE A 70 12.76 -9.93 -13.78
CA ILE A 70 11.56 -10.77 -13.92
C ILE A 70 11.34 -11.63 -12.65
N GLU A 71 12.41 -12.17 -12.05
CA GLU A 71 12.32 -12.88 -10.75
C GLU A 71 11.81 -11.95 -9.63
N THR A 72 12.31 -10.71 -9.56
CA THR A 72 11.80 -9.70 -8.62
C THR A 72 10.33 -9.36 -8.89
N ILE A 73 9.90 -9.20 -10.15
CA ILE A 73 8.48 -9.01 -10.50
C ILE A 73 7.64 -10.20 -10.00
N GLY A 74 8.12 -11.43 -10.19
CA GLY A 74 7.45 -12.63 -9.71
C GLY A 74 7.24 -12.62 -8.20
N ARG A 75 8.25 -12.18 -7.42
CA ARG A 75 8.15 -12.06 -5.95
C ARG A 75 7.19 -10.96 -5.51
N ILE A 76 7.26 -9.79 -6.15
CA ILE A 76 6.33 -8.68 -5.90
C ILE A 76 4.88 -9.15 -6.13
N LEU A 77 4.64 -9.78 -7.29
CA LEU A 77 3.33 -10.32 -7.62
C LEU A 77 2.91 -11.39 -6.61
N ALA A 78 3.81 -12.29 -6.19
CA ALA A 78 3.51 -13.29 -5.17
C ALA A 78 3.03 -12.66 -3.84
N LEU A 79 3.59 -11.51 -3.44
CA LEU A 79 3.19 -10.81 -2.21
C LEU A 79 1.87 -10.05 -2.28
N ARG A 80 1.18 -10.00 -3.42
CA ARG A 80 -0.21 -9.51 -3.52
C ARG A 80 -1.17 -10.18 -2.50
N VAL A 81 -0.80 -11.36 -1.98
CA VAL A 81 -1.54 -12.06 -0.93
C VAL A 81 -1.59 -11.29 0.40
N LEU A 82 -0.82 -10.21 0.54
CA LEU A 82 -0.79 -9.31 1.70
C LEU A 82 -1.87 -8.21 1.67
N GLU A 83 -2.49 -7.93 0.51
CA GLU A 83 -3.55 -6.90 0.37
C GLU A 83 -4.72 -7.14 1.34
N ILE A 84 -5.22 -8.37 1.39
CA ILE A 84 -6.32 -8.74 2.29
C ILE A 84 -5.89 -8.69 3.77
N PRO A 85 -4.73 -9.23 4.19
CA PRO A 85 -4.20 -9.00 5.52
C PRO A 85 -4.07 -7.54 5.94
N VAL A 86 -3.64 -6.62 5.05
CA VAL A 86 -3.56 -5.19 5.37
C VAL A 86 -4.94 -4.64 5.71
N LYS A 87 -5.95 -4.95 4.89
CA LYS A 87 -7.36 -4.65 5.19
C LYS A 87 -7.80 -5.20 6.55
N GLU A 88 -7.50 -6.47 6.83
CA GLU A 88 -7.85 -7.11 8.10
C GLU A 88 -7.17 -6.42 9.28
N PHE A 89 -5.90 -6.02 9.14
CA PHE A 89 -5.20 -5.28 10.18
C PHE A 89 -5.84 -3.91 10.46
N ILE A 90 -6.31 -3.22 9.43
CA ILE A 90 -7.01 -1.94 9.61
C ILE A 90 -8.31 -2.16 10.38
N LEU A 91 -9.12 -3.14 9.96
CA LEU A 91 -10.41 -3.47 10.61
C LEU A 91 -10.22 -3.90 12.07
N ASP A 92 -9.28 -4.81 12.34
CA ASP A 92 -8.97 -5.24 13.70
C ASP A 92 -8.49 -4.05 14.54
N GLY A 93 -7.63 -3.21 13.97
CA GLY A 93 -7.05 -2.05 14.63
C GLY A 93 -8.09 -1.03 15.10
N ILE A 94 -9.08 -0.71 14.26
CA ILE A 94 -10.16 0.23 14.60
C ILE A 94 -11.20 -0.36 15.54
N GLU A 95 -11.22 -1.68 15.78
CA GLU A 95 -12.12 -2.31 16.76
C GLU A 95 -11.51 -2.37 18.16
N ARG A 96 -10.19 -2.22 18.29
CA ARG A 96 -9.50 -2.29 19.58
C ARG A 96 -9.97 -1.20 20.56
N PRO A 97 -9.83 -1.43 21.88
CA PRO A 97 -10.29 -0.47 22.89
C PRO A 97 -9.63 0.90 22.78
N ASP A 98 -8.36 0.98 22.41
CA ASP A 98 -7.56 2.20 22.30
C ASP A 98 -7.92 3.10 21.11
N ARG A 99 -8.83 2.67 20.23
CA ARG A 99 -9.39 3.47 19.14
C ARG A 99 -9.97 4.82 19.57
N TYR A 100 -10.31 5.01 20.85
CA TYR A 100 -10.85 6.27 21.38
C TYR A 100 -9.87 7.45 21.20
N LYS A 101 -8.58 7.17 20.96
CA LYS A 101 -7.57 8.19 20.64
C LYS A 101 -7.67 8.70 19.20
N LEU A 102 -8.43 8.02 18.34
CA LEU A 102 -8.71 8.44 16.97
C LEU A 102 -9.99 9.27 16.93
N THR A 103 -10.03 10.26 16.04
CA THR A 103 -11.26 11.00 15.75
C THR A 103 -12.25 10.11 14.99
N LEU A 104 -13.53 10.49 14.98
CA LEU A 104 -14.54 9.82 14.14
C LEU A 104 -14.10 9.80 12.67
N GLN A 105 -13.59 10.92 12.15
CA GLN A 105 -13.11 11.00 10.78
C GLN A 105 -11.90 10.08 10.56
N GLY A 106 -10.98 9.97 11.52
CA GLY A 106 -9.87 9.03 11.45
C GLY A 106 -10.34 7.59 11.28
N VAL A 107 -11.31 7.16 12.09
CA VAL A 107 -11.92 5.82 11.93
C VAL A 107 -12.57 5.65 10.56
N LEU A 108 -13.30 6.65 10.07
CA LEU A 108 -13.94 6.59 8.76
C LEU A 108 -12.93 6.55 7.59
N SER A 109 -11.82 7.29 7.70
CA SER A 109 -10.74 7.29 6.71
C SER A 109 -10.05 5.93 6.64
N LEU A 110 -9.68 5.36 7.80
CA LEU A 110 -9.14 4.00 7.89
C LEU A 110 -10.10 2.97 7.28
N GLN A 111 -11.39 3.05 7.60
CA GLN A 111 -12.40 2.17 6.98
C GLN A 111 -12.49 2.35 5.47
N ARG A 112 -12.31 3.57 4.94
CA ARG A 112 -12.36 3.83 3.50
C ARG A 112 -11.20 3.16 2.77
N ASN A 113 -9.99 3.16 3.36
CA ASN A 113 -8.80 2.51 2.81
C ASN A 113 -9.03 1.01 2.59
N THR A 114 -9.79 0.34 3.48
CA THR A 114 -10.11 -1.09 3.31
C THR A 114 -10.86 -1.42 2.02
N LEU A 115 -11.56 -0.45 1.42
CA LEU A 115 -12.23 -0.65 0.13
C LEU A 115 -11.25 -0.54 -1.04
N ASP A 116 -10.15 0.20 -0.85
CA ASP A 116 -9.10 0.33 -1.85
C ASP A 116 -8.28 -0.97 -1.88
N GLU A 117 -8.00 -1.60 -0.73
CA GLU A 117 -7.36 -2.93 -0.67
C GLU A 117 -8.13 -4.00 -1.45
N ASP A 118 -9.48 -3.96 -1.42
CA ASP A 118 -10.31 -4.87 -2.23
C ASP A 118 -10.14 -4.62 -3.74
N ASN A 119 -9.80 -3.41 -4.14
CA ASN A 119 -9.52 -3.06 -5.53
C ASN A 119 -8.07 -3.37 -5.90
N HIS A 120 -7.12 -3.16 -4.99
CA HIS A 120 -5.72 -3.55 -5.14
C HIS A 120 -5.61 -5.05 -5.35
N ASP A 121 -6.21 -5.86 -4.47
CA ASP A 121 -6.23 -7.33 -4.59
C ASP A 121 -6.78 -7.78 -5.95
N LYS A 122 -7.94 -7.24 -6.38
CA LYS A 122 -8.53 -7.57 -7.69
C LYS A 122 -7.60 -7.20 -8.83
N THR A 123 -7.01 -6.00 -8.77
CA THR A 123 -6.13 -5.48 -9.82
C THR A 123 -4.86 -6.31 -9.92
N LEU A 124 -4.18 -6.53 -8.80
CA LEU A 124 -2.94 -7.30 -8.75
C LEU A 124 -3.16 -8.76 -9.11
N ASN A 125 -4.28 -9.39 -8.72
CA ASN A 125 -4.61 -10.74 -9.18
C ASN A 125 -4.90 -10.79 -10.70
N ALA A 126 -5.57 -9.77 -11.26
CA ALA A 126 -5.79 -9.70 -12.70
C ALA A 126 -4.48 -9.50 -13.47
N VAL A 127 -3.54 -8.72 -12.94
CA VAL A 127 -2.21 -8.55 -13.53
C VAL A 127 -1.36 -9.81 -13.37
N ALA A 128 -1.36 -10.45 -12.20
CA ALA A 128 -0.59 -11.67 -11.93
C ALA A 128 -0.90 -12.78 -12.94
N LYS A 129 -2.18 -12.96 -13.32
CA LYS A 129 -2.60 -13.92 -14.36
C LYS A 129 -1.90 -13.71 -15.69
N LYS A 130 -1.60 -12.46 -16.06
CA LYS A 130 -0.89 -12.13 -17.31
C LYS A 130 0.57 -12.54 -17.25
N TYR A 131 1.13 -12.68 -16.06
CA TYR A 131 2.51 -13.06 -15.81
C TYR A 131 2.72 -14.57 -15.63
N GLU A 132 1.65 -15.37 -15.52
CA GLU A 132 1.75 -16.83 -15.31
C GLU A 132 2.57 -17.56 -16.38
N HIS A 133 2.54 -17.08 -17.63
CA HIS A 133 3.26 -17.70 -18.75
C HIS A 133 4.79 -17.56 -18.65
N TYR A 134 5.31 -16.69 -17.78
CA TYR A 134 6.74 -16.62 -17.49
C TYR A 134 7.22 -17.77 -16.59
N GLY A 135 6.31 -18.57 -16.01
CA GLY A 135 6.66 -19.80 -15.28
C GLY A 135 7.32 -19.56 -13.92
N ILE A 136 7.23 -18.35 -13.38
CA ILE A 136 7.82 -17.97 -12.09
C ILE A 136 6.77 -18.12 -10.99
N ASP A 137 6.98 -19.06 -10.07
CA ASP A 137 6.09 -19.31 -8.94
C ASP A 137 6.82 -19.14 -7.61
N HIS A 138 6.48 -18.06 -6.91
CA HIS A 138 6.96 -17.74 -5.56
C HIS A 138 5.85 -17.85 -4.49
N SER A 139 4.72 -18.49 -4.83
CA SER A 139 3.51 -18.52 -4.00
C SER A 139 3.73 -19.18 -2.63
N TYR A 140 4.54 -20.24 -2.56
CA TYR A 140 4.85 -20.92 -1.32
C TYR A 140 5.53 -19.99 -0.30
N ILE A 141 6.62 -19.31 -0.71
CA ILE A 141 7.34 -18.41 0.20
C ILE A 141 6.48 -17.19 0.54
N ALA A 142 5.72 -16.65 -0.42
CA ALA A 142 4.79 -15.55 -0.15
C ALA A 142 3.71 -15.93 0.87
N SER A 143 3.23 -17.18 0.86
CA SER A 143 2.31 -17.70 1.87
C SER A 143 2.94 -17.74 3.27
N GLU A 144 4.19 -18.15 3.40
CA GLU A 144 4.92 -18.15 4.67
C GLU A 144 5.18 -16.72 5.18
N ILE A 145 5.55 -15.79 4.29
CA ILE A 145 5.69 -14.37 4.62
C ILE A 145 4.34 -13.82 5.12
N ARG A 146 3.24 -14.09 4.39
CA ARG A 146 1.89 -13.68 4.78
C ARG A 146 1.54 -14.20 6.17
N LYS A 147 1.75 -15.49 6.41
CA LYS A 147 1.49 -16.11 7.71
C LYS A 147 2.29 -15.41 8.82
N THR A 148 3.58 -15.16 8.58
CA THR A 148 4.45 -14.48 9.53
C THR A 148 3.92 -13.09 9.89
N TRP A 149 3.49 -12.28 8.91
CA TRP A 149 2.88 -10.96 9.14
C TRP A 149 1.56 -11.03 9.92
N VAL A 150 0.70 -11.99 9.59
CA VAL A 150 -0.59 -12.19 10.27
C VAL A 150 -0.37 -12.55 11.73
N GLU A 151 0.52 -13.50 12.00
CA GLU A 151 0.82 -14.01 13.36
C GLU A 151 1.69 -13.07 14.18
N PHE A 152 2.36 -12.08 13.56
CA PHE A 152 3.27 -11.18 14.26
C PHE A 152 2.55 -10.38 15.37
N PRO A 153 3.06 -10.40 16.63
CA PRO A 153 2.37 -9.86 17.81
C PRO A 153 2.56 -8.35 17.96
N SER A 154 2.21 -7.58 16.93
CA SER A 154 2.22 -6.11 16.97
C SER A 154 0.81 -5.55 16.78
N HIS A 155 0.63 -4.28 17.14
CA HIS A 155 -0.63 -3.59 16.97
C HIS A 155 -1.03 -3.59 15.48
N PRO A 156 -2.25 -4.00 15.10
CA PRO A 156 -2.66 -4.13 13.70
C PRO A 156 -2.43 -2.87 12.84
N ILE A 157 -2.84 -1.69 13.32
CA ILE A 157 -2.56 -0.40 12.62
C ILE A 157 -1.06 -0.18 12.37
N LEU A 158 -0.19 -0.58 13.31
CA LEU A 158 1.25 -0.45 13.11
C LEU A 158 1.76 -1.43 12.05
N LYS A 159 1.22 -2.65 11.99
CA LYS A 159 1.55 -3.61 10.91
C LYS A 159 1.17 -3.06 9.54
N ALA A 160 -0.05 -2.54 9.38
CA ALA A 160 -0.49 -1.90 8.13
C ALA A 160 0.43 -0.73 7.75
N ALA A 161 0.69 0.19 8.69
CA ALA A 161 1.56 1.34 8.45
C ALA A 161 2.99 0.95 8.02
N VAL A 162 3.54 -0.15 8.56
CA VAL A 162 4.88 -0.64 8.21
C VAL A 162 4.89 -1.35 6.86
N LEU A 163 3.86 -2.15 6.54
CA LEU A 163 3.75 -2.83 5.25
C LEU A 163 3.64 -1.84 4.10
N GLU A 164 2.69 -0.92 4.16
CA GLU A 164 2.46 0.03 3.06
C GLU A 164 3.68 0.92 2.85
N ASN A 165 4.16 1.55 3.93
CA ASN A 165 5.26 2.51 3.84
C ASN A 165 6.62 1.84 3.61
N GLY A 166 6.88 0.72 4.27
CA GLY A 166 8.19 0.06 4.26
C GLY A 166 8.36 -0.97 3.16
N VAL A 167 7.28 -1.62 2.71
CA VAL A 167 7.34 -2.70 1.74
C VAL A 167 6.66 -2.28 0.44
N PHE A 168 5.38 -1.92 0.46
CA PHE A 168 4.60 -1.67 -0.77
C PHE A 168 5.11 -0.47 -1.55
N PHE A 169 5.44 0.63 -0.86
CA PHE A 169 6.06 1.80 -1.47
C PHE A 169 7.41 1.53 -2.13
N THR A 170 8.10 0.45 -1.79
CA THR A 170 9.33 0.05 -2.48
C THR A 170 9.06 -0.78 -3.74
N MET A 171 7.96 -1.53 -3.77
CA MET A 171 7.57 -2.38 -4.90
C MET A 171 6.93 -1.60 -6.04
N LEU A 172 6.07 -0.61 -5.75
CA LEU A 172 5.32 0.12 -6.79
C LEU A 172 6.21 0.82 -7.82
N PRO A 173 7.30 1.52 -7.45
CA PRO A 173 8.23 2.10 -8.44
C PRO A 173 8.94 1.04 -9.28
N PHE A 174 9.26 -0.11 -8.68
CA PHE A 174 9.86 -1.23 -9.40
C PHE A 174 8.90 -1.75 -10.48
N MET A 175 7.64 -1.98 -10.11
CA MET A 175 6.57 -2.38 -11.02
C MET A 175 6.39 -1.37 -12.16
N ARG A 176 6.46 -0.07 -11.87
CA ARG A 176 6.36 0.98 -12.90
C ARG A 176 7.50 0.95 -13.89
N LYS A 177 8.73 0.74 -13.41
CA LYS A 177 9.92 0.78 -14.25
C LYS A 177 10.09 -0.50 -15.07
N TYR A 178 9.91 -1.66 -14.45
CA TYR A 178 10.32 -2.95 -15.02
C TYR A 178 9.13 -3.83 -15.47
N GLY A 179 7.93 -3.59 -14.96
CA GLY A 179 6.75 -4.45 -15.15
C GLY A 179 5.95 -4.24 -16.45
N GLY A 180 6.47 -3.52 -17.43
CA GLY A 180 5.74 -3.21 -18.66
C GLY A 180 4.43 -2.42 -18.42
N ASN A 181 3.60 -2.27 -19.46
CA ASN A 181 2.48 -1.32 -19.42
C ASN A 181 1.39 -1.71 -18.40
N SER A 182 1.12 -3.01 -18.23
CA SER A 182 0.05 -3.49 -17.35
C SER A 182 0.37 -3.29 -15.87
N LEU A 183 1.60 -3.59 -15.42
CA LEU A 183 2.03 -3.29 -14.06
C LEU A 183 2.27 -1.80 -13.87
N ASN A 184 2.77 -1.10 -14.87
CA ASN A 184 2.99 0.35 -14.78
C ASN A 184 1.69 1.10 -14.49
N SER A 185 0.66 0.90 -15.32
CA SER A 185 -0.64 1.56 -15.13
C SER A 185 -1.32 1.16 -13.81
N SER A 186 -1.23 -0.12 -13.43
CA SER A 186 -1.79 -0.62 -12.17
C SER A 186 -1.06 -0.05 -10.95
N ALA A 187 0.27 -0.08 -10.94
CA ALA A 187 1.09 0.47 -9.87
C ALA A 187 0.98 1.98 -9.76
N TRP A 188 0.73 2.68 -10.88
CA TRP A 188 0.43 4.11 -10.87
C TRP A 188 -0.85 4.41 -10.11
N ASN A 189 -1.95 3.73 -10.46
CA ASN A 189 -3.23 3.91 -9.79
C ASN A 189 -3.15 3.55 -8.30
N ILE A 190 -2.56 2.40 -7.97
CA ILE A 190 -2.38 1.95 -6.58
C ILE A 190 -1.53 2.96 -5.79
N SER A 191 -0.45 3.50 -6.38
CA SER A 191 0.42 4.45 -5.69
C SER A 191 -0.26 5.75 -5.25
N GLN A 192 -1.37 6.13 -5.90
CA GLN A 192 -2.14 7.31 -5.53
C GLN A 192 -2.97 7.06 -4.26
N ASP A 193 -3.52 5.85 -4.11
CA ASP A 193 -4.24 5.43 -2.91
C ASP A 193 -3.27 5.23 -1.74
N GLU A 194 -2.16 4.54 -2.00
CA GLU A 194 -1.11 4.23 -1.03
C GLU A 194 -0.51 5.49 -0.39
N ALA A 195 -0.39 6.60 -1.13
CA ALA A 195 0.04 7.88 -0.56
C ALA A 195 -0.88 8.39 0.55
N ILE A 196 -2.19 8.14 0.43
CA ILE A 196 -3.19 8.48 1.44
C ILE A 196 -3.15 7.44 2.57
N HIS A 197 -3.01 6.16 2.24
CA HIS A 197 -2.93 5.07 3.20
C HIS A 197 -1.74 5.26 4.15
N VAL A 198 -0.53 5.45 3.61
CA VAL A 198 0.67 5.71 4.42
C VAL A 198 0.50 6.93 5.32
N ALA A 199 -0.02 8.04 4.80
CA ALA A 199 -0.23 9.24 5.62
C ALA A 199 -1.26 9.00 6.74
N SER A 200 -2.38 8.35 6.42
CA SER A 200 -3.46 8.08 7.38
C SER A 200 -3.06 7.02 8.43
N HIS A 201 -2.40 5.94 8.03
CA HIS A 201 -1.99 4.84 8.91
C HIS A 201 -0.86 5.26 9.84
N ARG A 202 0.13 6.04 9.35
CA ARG A 202 1.16 6.63 10.20
C ARG A 202 0.57 7.63 11.20
N THR A 203 -0.36 8.47 10.75
CA THR A 203 -1.06 9.40 11.64
C THR A 203 -1.82 8.65 12.73
N ALA A 204 -2.57 7.60 12.37
CA ALA A 204 -3.28 6.77 13.33
C ALA A 204 -2.33 6.08 14.32
N ALA A 205 -1.21 5.52 13.83
CA ALA A 205 -0.21 4.90 14.68
C ALA A 205 0.40 5.90 15.69
N ASN A 206 0.70 7.12 15.25
CA ASN A 206 1.21 8.19 16.10
C ASN A 206 0.20 8.60 17.17
N LEU A 207 -1.07 8.82 16.80
CA LEU A 207 -2.14 9.19 17.75
C LEU A 207 -2.41 8.08 18.78
N LEU A 208 -2.29 6.81 18.35
CA LEU A 208 -2.39 5.66 19.25
C LEU A 208 -1.18 5.51 20.18
N GLY A 209 -0.06 6.19 19.87
CA GLY A 209 1.20 6.13 20.61
C GLY A 209 2.03 4.88 20.29
N LEU A 210 1.82 4.29 19.11
CA LEU A 210 2.49 3.08 18.66
C LEU A 210 3.90 3.41 18.18
N LYS A 211 4.85 2.53 18.46
CA LYS A 211 6.25 2.66 18.04
C LYS A 211 6.71 1.40 17.37
N LEU A 212 7.45 1.56 16.29
CA LEU A 212 8.14 0.46 15.64
C LEU A 212 9.20 -0.10 16.58
N ASP A 213 9.07 -1.37 16.92
CA ASP A 213 10.11 -2.12 17.64
C ASP A 213 11.08 -2.79 16.65
N LYS A 214 12.19 -3.31 17.19
CA LYS A 214 13.23 -3.95 16.38
C LYS A 214 12.71 -5.19 15.65
N GLN A 215 11.85 -6.00 16.26
CA GLN A 215 11.42 -7.27 15.67
C GLN A 215 10.52 -7.05 14.46
N LEU A 216 9.60 -6.08 14.54
CA LEU A 216 8.76 -5.70 13.41
C LEU A 216 9.59 -5.03 12.30
N ASP A 217 10.60 -4.26 12.67
CA ASP A 217 11.55 -3.67 11.72
C ASP A 217 12.38 -4.75 10.99
N ASP A 218 12.85 -5.76 11.72
CA ASP A 218 13.56 -6.91 11.16
C ASP A 218 12.65 -7.68 10.18
N LEU A 219 11.36 -7.90 10.52
CA LEU A 219 10.40 -8.55 9.62
C LEU A 219 10.19 -7.77 8.31
N ARG A 220 10.07 -6.45 8.39
CA ARG A 220 10.03 -5.58 7.21
C ARG A 220 11.29 -5.76 6.35
N LYS A 221 12.48 -5.68 6.96
CA LYS A 221 13.75 -5.83 6.24
C LYS A 221 13.86 -7.17 5.54
N LEU A 222 13.56 -8.27 6.23
CA LEU A 222 13.55 -9.62 5.64
C LEU A 222 12.59 -9.72 4.46
N THR A 223 11.42 -9.08 4.55
CA THR A 223 10.45 -9.05 3.44
C THR A 223 11.02 -8.30 2.23
N VAL A 224 11.61 -7.13 2.42
CA VAL A 224 12.23 -6.32 1.35
C VAL A 224 13.45 -7.03 0.75
N GLU A 225 14.30 -7.61 1.58
CA GLU A 225 15.47 -8.38 1.15
C GLU A 225 15.06 -9.54 0.25
N TRP A 226 14.05 -10.32 0.66
CA TRP A 226 13.54 -11.43 -0.15
C TRP A 226 12.99 -10.96 -1.51
N ILE A 227 12.27 -9.84 -1.57
CA ILE A 227 11.74 -9.31 -2.84
C ILE A 227 12.88 -9.00 -3.82
N PHE A 228 13.91 -8.29 -3.34
CA PHE A 228 14.93 -7.66 -4.18
C PHE A 228 16.26 -8.42 -4.23
N GLN A 229 16.33 -9.65 -3.71
CA GLN A 229 17.56 -10.45 -3.63
C GLN A 229 18.27 -10.63 -4.99
N ASP A 230 17.52 -10.69 -6.09
CA ASP A 230 18.06 -10.86 -7.46
C ASP A 230 17.89 -9.62 -8.36
N SER A 231 17.49 -8.48 -7.77
CA SER A 231 17.29 -7.25 -8.54
C SER A 231 18.61 -6.75 -9.13
N SER A 232 18.55 -6.16 -10.33
CA SER A 232 19.70 -5.49 -10.98
C SER A 232 20.37 -4.41 -10.12
N LYS A 233 19.64 -3.78 -9.18
CA LYS A 233 20.18 -2.78 -8.24
C LYS A 233 20.60 -3.37 -6.88
N GLY A 234 20.35 -4.65 -6.65
CA GLY A 234 20.60 -5.36 -5.39
C GLY A 234 19.64 -4.99 -4.25
N ALA A 235 19.49 -5.90 -3.29
CA ALA A 235 18.60 -5.73 -2.13
C ALA A 235 18.95 -4.51 -1.27
N ASP A 236 20.24 -4.22 -1.07
CA ASP A 236 20.71 -3.09 -0.25
C ASP A 236 20.19 -1.74 -0.72
N PHE A 237 20.05 -1.55 -2.04
CA PHE A 237 19.48 -0.33 -2.61
C PHE A 237 18.04 -0.12 -2.11
N TYR A 238 17.20 -1.16 -2.20
CA TYR A 238 15.79 -1.09 -1.80
C TYR A 238 15.61 -1.11 -0.28
N LEU A 239 16.46 -1.80 0.47
CA LEU A 239 16.50 -1.75 1.93
C LEU A 239 16.78 -0.34 2.43
N ASN A 240 17.77 0.36 1.85
CA ASN A 240 18.04 1.75 2.19
C ASN A 240 16.83 2.65 1.89
N ARG A 241 16.10 2.40 0.79
CA ARG A 241 14.85 3.14 0.51
C ARG A 241 13.77 2.87 1.54
N SER A 242 13.58 1.60 1.90
CA SER A 242 12.66 1.18 2.95
C SER A 242 12.99 1.84 4.30
N ASP A 243 14.26 1.89 4.68
CA ASP A 243 14.73 2.53 5.93
C ASP A 243 14.46 4.04 5.94
N ASN A 244 14.70 4.72 4.82
CA ASN A 244 14.40 6.15 4.67
C ASN A 244 12.89 6.45 4.78
N LEU A 245 12.05 5.61 4.16
CA LEU A 245 10.60 5.71 4.23
C LEU A 245 10.08 5.54 5.66
N ILE A 246 10.59 4.56 6.40
CA ILE A 246 10.21 4.33 7.80
C ILE A 246 10.63 5.50 8.68
N SER A 247 11.90 5.91 8.60
CA SER A 247 12.51 6.91 9.49
C SER A 247 12.05 8.34 9.22
N SER A 248 11.94 8.74 7.95
CA SER A 248 11.71 10.14 7.57
C SER A 248 10.37 10.40 6.89
N GLY A 249 9.61 9.35 6.53
CA GLY A 249 8.36 9.47 5.75
C GLY A 249 8.56 10.22 4.43
N LYS A 250 9.80 10.35 3.98
CA LYS A 250 10.22 10.94 2.72
C LYS A 250 11.10 9.91 2.05
N ALA A 251 11.06 9.82 0.73
CA ALA A 251 12.35 9.63 0.09
C ALA A 251 12.99 10.98 -0.09
N SER A 252 14.29 10.98 0.14
CA SER A 252 15.14 11.96 -0.49
C SER A 252 14.97 11.90 -2.02
N ALA A 253 14.75 13.07 -2.61
CA ALA A 253 14.79 13.31 -4.06
C ALA A 253 16.20 13.10 -4.65
N ASN A 254 17.22 12.88 -3.82
CA ASN A 254 18.64 12.90 -4.18
C ASN A 254 19.32 11.51 -4.24
N PHE A 255 18.57 10.41 -4.34
CA PHE A 255 19.17 9.06 -4.29
C PHE A 255 18.88 8.13 -5.47
N GLY A 256 18.43 8.64 -6.61
CA GLY A 256 18.51 7.85 -7.85
C GLY A 256 19.95 7.83 -8.38
N PRO A 257 20.46 6.72 -8.94
CA PRO A 257 21.46 6.88 -9.99
C PRO A 257 20.81 7.75 -11.07
N VAL A 258 21.45 8.86 -11.42
CA VAL A 258 21.03 9.65 -12.56
C VAL A 258 21.51 8.89 -13.79
N ASP A 259 20.68 7.99 -14.31
CA ASP A 259 20.90 7.48 -15.67
C ASP A 259 20.40 8.58 -16.61
N SER A 260 21.33 9.42 -17.05
CA SER A 260 21.12 10.32 -18.19
C SER A 260 21.04 9.45 -19.44
N ASP A 261 19.91 9.50 -20.15
CA ASP A 261 19.92 9.07 -21.54
C ASP A 261 20.81 10.03 -22.36
N GLU A 262 21.31 9.58 -23.52
CA GLU A 262 22.18 10.38 -24.40
C GLU A 262 21.51 11.68 -24.92
N GLY A 263 20.21 11.87 -24.64
CA GLY A 263 19.41 13.05 -24.96
C GLY A 263 19.30 14.09 -23.83
N GLY A 264 19.87 13.84 -22.65
CA GLY A 264 19.83 14.78 -21.53
C GLY A 264 18.46 14.88 -20.83
N ASN A 265 17.57 13.91 -21.02
CA ASN A 265 16.37 13.78 -20.22
C ASN A 265 16.71 13.03 -18.93
N TYR A 266 16.56 13.73 -17.81
CA TYR A 266 16.64 13.11 -16.50
C TYR A 266 15.42 12.19 -16.33
N THR A 267 15.59 10.88 -16.56
CA THR A 267 14.66 9.91 -15.98
C THR A 267 14.96 9.85 -14.49
N VAL A 268 14.32 10.72 -13.72
CA VAL A 268 14.19 10.45 -12.30
C VAL A 268 13.53 9.08 -12.26
N ASP A 269 14.17 8.07 -11.65
CA ASP A 269 13.46 6.90 -11.16
C ASP A 269 12.37 7.47 -10.26
N ALA A 270 11.22 7.78 -10.84
CA ALA A 270 10.19 8.62 -10.25
C ALA A 270 9.45 7.76 -9.24
N PHE A 271 10.16 7.50 -8.16
CA PHE A 271 9.72 6.82 -6.98
C PHE A 271 8.59 7.67 -6.33
N TYR A 272 8.55 8.98 -6.63
CA TYR A 272 7.58 9.97 -6.13
C TYR A 272 7.20 10.97 -7.23
N GLU A 273 6.07 10.73 -7.90
CA GLU A 273 5.42 11.76 -8.73
C GLU A 273 4.37 12.56 -7.95
N THR A 274 4.22 12.30 -6.65
CA THR A 274 3.46 13.14 -5.72
C THR A 274 4.42 14.01 -4.92
N SER A 275 4.12 15.31 -4.84
CA SER A 275 4.87 16.28 -4.02
C SER A 275 4.92 15.79 -2.56
N ASN A 276 6.06 15.26 -2.13
CA ASN A 276 6.33 14.85 -0.74
C ASN A 276 6.47 16.02 0.24
N SER A 277 6.11 17.24 -0.16
CA SER A 277 6.10 18.41 0.74
C SER A 277 5.07 18.29 1.86
N ASP A 278 4.07 17.41 1.71
CA ASP A 278 2.83 17.46 2.51
C ASP A 278 2.44 16.14 3.20
N LEU A 279 3.37 15.19 3.36
CA LEU A 279 3.12 13.93 4.11
C LEU A 279 3.29 14.09 5.63
N TRP A 280 3.47 15.33 6.11
CA TRP A 280 3.71 15.67 7.51
C TRP A 280 2.89 16.89 7.93
N TYR A 281 2.10 16.73 9.00
CA TYR A 281 1.68 17.79 9.93
C TYR A 281 1.64 17.21 11.35
#